data_AF-R4M854-F1
#
_entry.id   AF-R4M854-F1
#
_cell.length_a   1.000
_cell.length_b   1.000
_cell.length_c   1.000
_cell.angle_alpha   90.00
_cell.angle_beta   90.00
_cell.angle_gamma   90.00
#
_symmetry.space_group_name_H-M   'P 1'
#
loop_
_entity.id
_entity.type
_entity.pdbx_description
1 polymer ?
#
loop_
_entity_poly.entity_id
_entity_poly.type
_entity_poly.pdbx_seq_one_letter_code
_entity_poly.pdbx_strand_id
1 'polypeptide(L)'
;MTVVVVTDTSCRLPADLREQWSIRQVPLHILLDGLDLRDGVDEIPDDIHKRHATTAGATPVELSAAYQRALADSGGDGVVAVHISSALSGTFRAAELTAAELGPAVRVIDSRSAAMGVGFAALAAGRAAADAAAGYGRRAAAAAVSRIHAFVAVARLDNLRRSGRISGAKVLGTALAIKMVVYDGKLVLVQRVRTVSNATAVMIDRVCQLVGDPPAALAVHHVADPAAANDVAAALAERLPACDRPW
;
A
#
# COMPACT_ATOMS: atom_id res chain seq x y z
N MET A 1 18.28 -3.01 21.27
CA MET A 1 17.03 -3.59 20.76
C MET A 1 17.00 -3.27 19.26
N THR A 2 15.88 -3.42 18.57
CA THR A 2 15.80 -3.11 17.14
C THR A 2 14.75 -2.02 16.93
N VAL A 3 14.96 -1.22 15.88
CA VAL A 3 13.96 -0.24 15.43
C VAL A 3 12.61 -0.93 15.25
N VAL A 4 11.53 -0.34 15.77
CA VAL A 4 10.17 -0.88 15.57
C VAL A 4 9.55 -0.25 14.32
N VAL A 5 8.95 -1.09 13.48
CA VAL A 5 8.27 -0.63 12.26
C VAL A 5 6.78 -0.47 12.52
N VAL A 6 6.24 0.67 12.11
CA VAL A 6 4.80 0.96 12.14
C VAL A 6 4.33 1.22 10.71
N THR A 7 3.15 0.75 10.36
CA THR A 7 2.49 1.05 9.07
C THR A 7 0.99 1.16 9.28
N ASP A 8 0.23 1.46 8.22
CA ASP A 8 -1.24 1.48 8.24
C ASP A 8 -1.85 0.32 7.46
N THR A 9 -3.16 0.08 7.61
CA THR A 9 -3.84 -1.06 6.98
C THR A 9 -3.89 -1.03 5.47
N SER A 10 -3.63 0.11 4.84
CA SER A 10 -3.50 0.15 3.39
C SER A 10 -2.31 -0.66 2.89
N CYS A 11 -1.38 -1.06 3.75
CA CYS A 11 -0.21 -1.85 3.34
C CYS A 11 -0.56 -3.26 2.88
N ARG A 12 -1.72 -3.77 3.27
CA ARG A 12 -2.23 -5.11 2.91
C ARG A 12 -1.20 -6.23 3.14
N LEU A 13 -0.35 -6.07 4.15
CA LEU A 13 0.57 -7.12 4.57
C LEU A 13 -0.21 -8.31 5.15
N PRO A 14 0.08 -9.53 4.70
CA PRO A 14 -0.34 -10.76 5.38
C PRO A 14 0.06 -10.78 6.86
N ALA A 15 -0.79 -11.36 7.71
CA ALA A 15 -0.63 -11.33 9.17
C ALA A 15 0.66 -12.05 9.63
N ASP A 16 0.96 -13.20 9.03
CA ASP A 16 2.17 -13.99 9.26
C ASP A 16 3.45 -13.17 9.02
N LEU A 17 3.49 -12.37 7.95
CA LEU A 17 4.62 -11.49 7.65
C LEU A 17 4.72 -10.31 8.61
N ARG A 18 3.58 -9.74 9.04
CA ARG A 18 3.60 -8.69 10.06
C ARG A 18 4.14 -9.23 11.37
N GLU A 19 3.73 -10.42 11.78
CA GLU A 19 4.19 -11.09 13.00
C GLU A 19 5.67 -11.45 12.92
N GLN A 20 6.09 -12.10 11.83
CA GLN A 20 7.48 -12.51 11.59
C GLN A 20 8.46 -11.33 11.72
N TRP A 21 8.10 -10.17 11.19
CA TRP A 21 8.95 -8.99 11.18
C TRP A 21 8.59 -7.96 12.25
N SER A 22 7.71 -8.32 13.21
CA SER A 22 7.26 -7.44 14.30
C SER A 22 6.74 -6.07 13.83
N ILE A 23 6.06 -6.04 12.70
CA ILE A 23 5.51 -4.83 12.08
C ILE A 23 4.15 -4.51 12.70
N ARG A 24 4.06 -3.33 13.32
CA ARG A 24 2.81 -2.81 13.89
C ARG A 24 1.97 -2.15 12.81
N GLN A 25 0.66 -2.28 12.95
CA GLN A 25 -0.29 -1.73 12.01
C GLN A 25 -1.29 -0.84 12.74
N VAL A 26 -1.56 0.34 12.21
CA VAL A 26 -2.65 1.22 12.63
C VAL A 26 -3.81 1.14 11.64
N PRO A 27 -5.07 1.17 12.09
CA PRO A 27 -6.20 1.10 11.19
C PRO A 27 -6.34 2.37 10.35
N LEU A 28 -6.78 2.21 9.12
CA LEU A 28 -7.50 3.24 8.38
C LEU A 28 -9.00 3.02 8.52
N HIS A 29 -9.77 4.04 8.23
CA HIS A 29 -11.20 4.07 8.54
C HIS A 29 -12.05 3.98 7.26
N ILE A 30 -13.12 3.20 7.35
CA ILE A 30 -14.15 3.02 6.33
C ILE A 30 -15.46 3.56 6.90
N LEU A 31 -15.98 4.61 6.28
CA LEU A 31 -17.26 5.21 6.65
C LEU A 31 -18.35 4.60 5.78
N LEU A 32 -19.28 3.88 6.41
CA LEU A 32 -20.35 3.15 5.73
C LEU A 32 -21.62 3.20 6.57
N ASP A 33 -22.73 3.61 5.97
CA ASP A 33 -24.07 3.56 6.59
C ASP A 33 -24.13 4.24 7.98
N GLY A 34 -23.39 5.33 8.15
CA GLY A 34 -23.29 6.09 9.41
C GLY A 34 -22.33 5.51 10.45
N LEU A 35 -21.69 4.36 10.15
CA LEU A 35 -20.68 3.74 10.98
C LEU A 35 -19.28 4.17 10.56
N ASP A 36 -18.38 4.21 11.54
CA ASP A 36 -16.94 4.37 11.36
C ASP A 36 -16.25 3.03 11.70
N LEU A 37 -15.86 2.29 10.67
CA LEU A 37 -15.29 0.95 10.78
C LEU A 37 -13.77 1.01 10.60
N ARG A 38 -13.02 0.41 11.51
CA ARG A 38 -11.56 0.31 11.44
C ARG A 38 -11.17 -0.91 10.62
N ASP A 39 -10.53 -0.66 9.48
CA ASP A 39 -10.00 -1.70 8.58
C ASP A 39 -9.06 -2.64 9.34
N GLY A 40 -9.17 -3.95 9.12
CA GLY A 40 -8.37 -4.97 9.82
C GLY A 40 -8.69 -5.17 11.31
N VAL A 41 -9.68 -4.46 11.87
CA VAL A 41 -10.09 -4.58 13.27
C VAL A 41 -11.58 -4.91 13.37
N ASP A 42 -12.42 -4.09 12.74
CA ASP A 42 -13.86 -4.28 12.72
C ASP A 42 -14.26 -5.13 11.50
N GLU A 43 -15.41 -5.81 11.58
CA GLU A 43 -15.94 -6.59 10.46
C GLU A 43 -16.38 -5.66 9.33
N ILE A 44 -15.84 -5.88 8.12
CA ILE A 44 -16.17 -5.10 6.93
C ILE A 44 -17.01 -5.96 5.99
N PRO A 45 -18.17 -5.49 5.50
CA PRO A 45 -18.99 -6.24 4.56
C PRO A 45 -18.23 -6.63 3.28
N ASP A 46 -18.31 -7.88 2.84
CA ASP A 46 -17.63 -8.37 1.62
C ASP A 46 -18.03 -7.60 0.36
N ASP A 47 -19.26 -7.06 0.35
CA ASP A 47 -19.80 -6.28 -0.75
C ASP A 47 -19.52 -4.77 -0.62
N ILE A 48 -18.64 -4.33 0.28
CA ILE A 48 -18.25 -2.92 0.47
C ILE A 48 -17.94 -2.19 -0.85
N HIS A 49 -17.34 -2.90 -1.80
CA HIS A 49 -16.97 -2.38 -3.12
C HIS A 49 -18.17 -2.04 -4.02
N LYS A 50 -19.36 -2.57 -3.70
CA LYS A 50 -20.65 -2.27 -4.35
C LYS A 50 -21.43 -1.16 -3.64
N ARG A 51 -21.05 -0.83 -2.40
CA ARG A 51 -21.74 0.15 -1.55
C ARG A 51 -21.17 1.55 -1.69
N HIS A 52 -21.90 2.53 -1.14
CA HIS A 52 -21.48 3.92 -1.07
C HIS A 52 -20.61 4.19 0.18
N ALA A 53 -19.41 3.62 0.20
CA ALA A 53 -18.44 3.88 1.27
C ALA A 53 -17.57 5.11 0.95
N THR A 54 -17.15 5.82 2.01
CA THR A 54 -16.02 6.75 1.98
C THR A 54 -14.95 6.29 2.97
N THR A 55 -13.81 6.98 3.01
CA THR A 55 -12.67 6.58 3.86
C THR A 55 -12.06 7.77 4.56
N ALA A 56 -11.51 7.51 5.75
CA ALA A 56 -10.70 8.44 6.53
C ALA A 56 -9.34 7.82 6.86
N GLY A 57 -8.36 8.69 7.14
CA GLY A 57 -7.01 8.26 7.54
C GLY A 57 -6.96 7.79 8.99
N ALA A 58 -5.79 7.30 9.43
CA ALA A 58 -5.56 7.04 10.85
C ALA A 58 -5.64 8.36 11.64
N THR A 59 -6.21 8.31 12.84
CA THR A 59 -6.35 9.50 13.69
C THR A 59 -5.02 9.82 14.40
N PRO A 60 -4.78 11.09 14.78
CA PRO A 60 -3.62 11.46 15.59
C PRO A 60 -3.52 10.70 16.92
N VAL A 61 -4.66 10.34 17.52
CA VAL A 61 -4.72 9.57 18.78
C VAL A 61 -4.21 8.15 18.57
N GLU A 62 -4.64 7.48 17.50
CA GLU A 62 -4.17 6.13 17.16
C GLU A 62 -2.69 6.11 16.79
N LEU A 63 -2.25 7.08 15.98
CA LEU A 63 -0.85 7.25 15.61
C LEU A 63 0.02 7.50 16.85
N SER A 64 -0.41 8.38 17.75
CA SER A 64 0.31 8.69 19.00
C SER A 64 0.43 7.45 19.88
N ALA A 65 -0.68 6.74 20.11
CA ALA A 65 -0.67 5.51 20.89
C ALA A 65 0.23 4.43 20.26
N ALA A 66 0.19 4.26 18.94
CA ALA A 66 1.03 3.30 18.23
C ALA A 66 2.51 3.65 18.32
N TYR A 67 2.87 4.92 18.12
CA TYR A 67 4.24 5.40 18.17
C TYR A 67 4.82 5.38 19.58
N GLN A 68 4.06 5.77 20.61
CA GLN A 68 4.51 5.69 22.00
C GLN A 68 4.79 4.26 22.41
N ARG A 69 3.89 3.32 22.08
CA ARG A 69 4.13 1.89 22.31
C ARG A 69 5.35 1.41 21.54
N ALA A 70 5.46 1.75 20.26
CA ALA A 70 6.59 1.36 19.43
C ALA A 70 7.93 1.92 19.96
N LEU A 71 7.95 3.15 20.47
CA LEU A 71 9.12 3.75 21.11
C LEU A 71 9.50 3.00 22.39
N ALA A 72 8.53 2.70 23.26
CA ALA A 72 8.78 1.94 24.47
C ALA A 72 9.39 0.56 24.15
N ASP A 73 8.81 -0.14 23.18
CA ASP A 73 9.27 -1.46 22.77
C ASP A 73 10.57 -1.45 21.96
N SER A 74 10.95 -0.30 21.38
CA SER A 74 12.24 -0.13 20.72
C SER A 74 13.43 -0.03 21.69
N GLY A 75 13.19 0.18 22.99
CA GLY A 75 14.26 0.35 23.98
C GLY A 75 15.23 1.51 23.70
N GLY A 76 14.80 2.50 22.93
CA GLY A 76 15.60 3.67 22.54
C GLY A 76 16.15 3.63 21.10
N ASP A 77 16.00 2.52 20.38
CA ASP A 77 16.46 2.43 18.98
C ASP A 77 15.56 3.17 17.98
N GLY A 78 14.34 3.51 18.41
CA GLY A 78 13.41 4.38 17.67
C GLY A 78 12.42 3.63 16.78
N VAL A 79 11.69 4.41 15.99
CA VAL A 79 10.56 3.96 15.18
C VAL A 79 10.73 4.39 13.73
N VAL A 80 10.46 3.49 12.81
CA VAL A 80 10.30 3.79 11.38
C VAL A 80 8.84 3.54 11.02
N ALA A 81 8.12 4.61 10.68
CA ALA A 81 6.73 4.57 10.30
C ALA A 81 6.59 4.74 8.78
N VAL A 82 6.01 3.77 8.09
CA VAL A 82 5.79 3.80 6.63
C VAL A 82 4.30 3.87 6.35
N HIS A 83 3.84 4.95 5.74
CA HIS A 83 2.42 5.19 5.51
C HIS A 83 2.04 5.31 4.05
N ILE A 84 0.76 5.08 3.76
CA ILE A 84 0.13 5.37 2.47
C ILE A 84 0.55 6.75 1.95
N SER A 85 0.62 6.87 0.62
CA SER A 85 1.03 8.10 -0.04
C SER A 85 0.34 9.35 0.52
N SER A 86 1.14 10.38 0.77
CA SER A 86 0.67 11.71 1.16
C SER A 86 -0.31 12.34 0.16
N ALA A 87 -0.26 11.95 -1.11
CA ALA A 87 -1.18 12.43 -2.14
C ALA A 87 -2.52 11.66 -2.18
N LEU A 88 -2.67 10.57 -1.42
CA LEU A 88 -3.87 9.72 -1.40
C LEU A 88 -4.65 9.80 -0.09
N SER A 89 -3.97 10.13 1.01
CA SER A 89 -4.54 10.16 2.36
C SER A 89 -3.84 11.19 3.24
N GLY A 90 -4.61 11.78 4.16
CA GLY A 90 -4.06 12.66 5.21
C GLY A 90 -3.25 11.93 6.29
N THR A 91 -3.22 10.59 6.27
CA THR A 91 -2.51 9.76 7.27
C THR A 91 -1.05 10.14 7.40
N PHE A 92 -0.33 10.31 6.28
CA PHE A 92 1.07 10.71 6.31
C PHE A 92 1.26 12.05 7.00
N ARG A 93 0.40 13.04 6.71
CA ARG A 93 0.50 14.36 7.33
C ARG A 93 0.21 14.31 8.84
N ALA A 94 -0.80 13.54 9.26
CA ALA A 94 -1.07 13.32 10.67
C ALA A 94 0.13 12.64 11.36
N ALA A 95 0.70 11.62 10.74
CA ALA A 95 1.88 10.91 11.21
C ALA A 95 3.09 11.84 11.41
N GLU A 96 3.38 12.74 10.45
CA GLU A 96 4.45 13.72 10.59
C GLU A 96 4.26 14.65 11.80
N LEU A 97 3.05 15.14 12.00
CA LEU A 97 2.72 16.03 13.12
C LEU A 97 2.90 15.29 14.46
N THR A 98 2.35 14.09 14.57
CA THR A 98 2.50 13.24 15.76
C THR A 98 3.97 12.90 16.02
N ALA A 99 4.75 12.58 14.98
CA ALA A 99 6.18 12.30 15.13
C ALA A 99 6.97 13.53 15.60
N ALA A 100 6.61 14.74 15.14
CA ALA A 100 7.23 15.97 15.59
C ALA A 100 7.01 16.23 17.09
N GLU A 101 5.84 15.88 17.62
CA GLU A 101 5.51 15.97 19.05
C GLU A 101 6.28 14.95 19.91
N LEU A 102 6.47 13.73 19.40
CA LEU A 102 7.17 12.65 20.10
C LEU A 102 8.70 12.73 19.97
N GLY A 103 9.20 13.54 19.04
CA GLY A 103 10.62 13.84 18.88
C GLY A 103 11.35 12.96 17.85
N PRO A 104 12.67 13.13 17.72
CA PRO A 104 13.45 12.65 16.57
C PRO A 104 13.61 11.12 16.52
N ALA A 105 13.20 10.39 17.55
CA ALA A 105 13.24 8.94 17.54
C ALA A 105 12.18 8.31 16.62
N VAL A 106 11.16 9.07 16.21
CA VAL A 106 10.13 8.62 15.24
C VAL A 106 10.44 9.20 13.87
N ARG A 107 10.61 8.32 12.88
CA ARG A 107 10.88 8.70 11.48
C ARG A 107 9.75 8.23 10.60
N VAL A 108 9.04 9.17 9.99
CA VAL A 108 7.94 8.88 9.07
C VAL A 108 8.44 8.86 7.63
N ILE A 109 7.97 7.89 6.84
CA ILE A 109 8.31 7.68 5.43
C ILE A 109 7.03 7.69 4.62
N ASP A 110 7.00 8.56 3.61
CA ASP A 110 5.97 8.55 2.58
C ASP A 110 6.27 7.39 1.62
N SER A 111 5.40 6.38 1.59
CA SER A 111 5.55 5.25 0.66
C SER A 111 5.39 5.65 -0.80
N ARG A 112 4.77 6.80 -1.09
CA ARG A 112 4.33 7.23 -2.43
C ARG A 112 3.48 6.18 -3.16
N SER A 113 2.86 5.25 -2.42
CA SER A 113 2.07 4.16 -2.97
C SER A 113 0.87 3.83 -2.06
N ALA A 114 0.18 2.73 -2.37
CA ALA A 114 -0.84 2.08 -1.55
C ALA A 114 -0.70 0.56 -1.70
N ALA A 115 -1.54 -0.22 -1.01
CA ALA A 115 -1.50 -1.68 -1.04
C ALA A 115 -0.10 -2.21 -0.70
N MET A 116 0.30 -3.33 -1.31
CA MET A 116 1.63 -3.92 -1.09
C MET A 116 2.80 -3.02 -1.50
N GLY A 117 2.59 -1.89 -2.20
CA GLY A 117 3.64 -0.88 -2.33
C GLY A 117 4.09 -0.37 -0.95
N VAL A 118 3.14 -0.01 -0.08
CA VAL A 118 3.42 0.37 1.31
C VAL A 118 3.98 -0.83 2.07
N GLY A 119 3.40 -2.02 1.85
CA GLY A 119 3.82 -3.28 2.48
C GLY A 119 5.28 -3.64 2.19
N PHE A 120 5.74 -3.55 0.95
CA PHE A 120 7.12 -3.82 0.57
C PHE A 120 8.11 -2.86 1.22
N ALA A 121 7.76 -1.57 1.33
CA ALA A 121 8.59 -0.60 2.06
C ALA A 121 8.65 -0.90 3.56
N ALA A 122 7.52 -1.28 4.17
CA ALA A 122 7.48 -1.68 5.58
C ALA A 122 8.27 -2.98 5.84
N LEU A 123 8.18 -3.98 4.95
CA LEU A 123 8.98 -5.21 5.03
C LEU A 123 10.46 -4.97 4.87
N ALA A 124 10.86 -4.09 3.94
CA ALA A 124 12.26 -3.70 3.79
C ALA A 124 12.80 -3.05 5.08
N ALA A 125 12.01 -2.20 5.74
CA ALA A 125 12.37 -1.67 7.05
C ALA A 125 12.44 -2.76 8.14
N GLY A 126 11.45 -3.66 8.20
CA GLY A 126 11.37 -4.70 9.23
C GLY A 126 12.53 -5.70 9.15
N ARG A 127 12.84 -6.17 7.94
CA ARG A 127 14.00 -7.04 7.67
C ARG A 127 15.31 -6.36 8.06
N ALA A 128 15.51 -5.13 7.62
CA ALA A 128 16.73 -4.38 7.95
C ALA A 128 16.82 -4.02 9.44
N ALA A 129 15.70 -3.92 10.16
CA ALA A 129 15.70 -3.71 11.60
C ALA A 129 16.07 -4.99 12.36
N ALA A 130 15.68 -6.17 11.88
CA ALA A 130 16.05 -7.45 12.47
C ALA A 130 17.56 -7.74 12.33
N ASP A 131 18.17 -7.34 11.21
CA ASP A 131 19.55 -7.69 10.87
C ASP A 131 20.61 -6.70 11.39
N ALA A 132 20.24 -5.49 11.86
CA ALA A 132 21.21 -4.42 12.11
C ALA A 132 20.86 -3.43 13.24
N ALA A 133 21.87 -2.64 13.64
CA ALA A 133 21.75 -1.53 14.59
C ALA A 133 20.86 -0.38 14.07
N ALA A 134 20.49 0.56 14.94
CA ALA A 134 19.62 1.69 14.62
C ALA A 134 20.03 2.46 13.34
N GLY A 135 19.06 2.75 12.46
CA GLY A 135 19.23 3.58 11.26
C GLY A 135 19.20 2.84 9.90
N TYR A 136 19.33 1.51 9.87
CA TYR A 136 19.24 0.73 8.62
C TYR A 136 17.80 0.61 8.11
N GLY A 137 16.82 0.43 9.00
CA GLY A 137 15.41 0.34 8.63
C GLY A 137 14.90 1.52 7.80
N ARG A 138 15.28 2.76 8.18
CA ARG A 138 14.90 3.97 7.42
C ARG A 138 15.47 3.98 6.01
N ARG A 139 16.77 3.68 5.86
CA ARG A 139 17.43 3.65 4.56
C ARG A 139 16.85 2.55 3.67
N ALA A 140 16.60 1.38 4.26
CA ALA A 140 16.00 0.24 3.56
C ALA A 140 14.59 0.57 3.03
N ALA A 141 13.73 1.17 3.87
CA ALA A 141 12.41 1.62 3.41
C ALA A 141 12.51 2.69 2.32
N ALA A 142 13.35 3.71 2.47
CA ALA A 142 13.51 4.75 1.45
C ALA A 142 14.02 4.18 0.11
N ALA A 143 14.96 3.24 0.15
CA ALA A 143 15.47 2.54 -1.03
C ALA A 143 14.44 1.56 -1.63
N ALA A 144 13.52 1.03 -0.82
CA ALA A 144 12.39 0.26 -1.34
C ALA A 144 11.40 1.18 -2.05
N VAL A 145 11.08 2.35 -1.48
CA VAL A 145 10.12 3.31 -2.06
C VAL A 145 10.50 3.71 -3.49
N SER A 146 11.77 3.94 -3.78
CA SER A 146 12.23 4.32 -5.13
C SER A 146 12.11 3.20 -6.17
N ARG A 147 11.85 1.96 -5.74
CA ARG A 147 11.73 0.78 -6.60
C ARG A 147 10.31 0.21 -6.65
N ILE A 148 9.35 0.85 -5.98
CA ILE A 148 7.95 0.44 -6.02
C ILE A 148 7.36 0.84 -7.36
N HIS A 149 6.75 -0.13 -8.02
CA HIS A 149 5.89 0.10 -9.17
C HIS A 149 4.55 -0.61 -8.93
N ALA A 150 3.45 0.08 -9.25
CA ALA A 150 2.12 -0.48 -9.11
C ALA A 150 1.26 -0.08 -10.32
N PHE A 151 0.59 -1.08 -10.88
CA PHE A 151 -0.30 -0.97 -12.02
C PHE A 151 -1.68 -1.47 -11.62
N VAL A 152 -2.72 -0.78 -12.06
CA VAL A 152 -4.10 -1.10 -11.74
C VAL A 152 -4.96 -0.99 -12.99
N ALA A 153 -5.75 -2.03 -13.28
CA ALA A 153 -6.76 -2.00 -14.32
C ALA A 153 -8.15 -1.87 -13.67
N VAL A 154 -8.90 -0.83 -14.05
CA VAL A 154 -10.25 -0.59 -13.51
C VAL A 154 -11.24 -0.30 -14.62
N ALA A 155 -12.42 -0.92 -14.53
CA ALA A 155 -13.51 -0.66 -15.47
C ALA A 155 -14.12 0.74 -15.27
N ARG A 156 -14.31 1.12 -14.01
CA ARG A 156 -14.95 2.39 -13.62
C ARG A 156 -14.03 3.21 -12.71
N LEU A 157 -14.03 4.51 -12.93
CA LEU A 157 -13.26 5.48 -12.14
C LEU A 157 -14.13 6.27 -11.17
N ASP A 158 -15.43 5.95 -11.05
CA ASP A 158 -16.40 6.75 -10.29
C ASP A 158 -15.99 6.90 -8.82
N ASN A 159 -15.59 5.80 -8.17
CA ASN A 159 -15.13 5.82 -6.77
C ASN A 159 -13.85 6.67 -6.63
N LEU A 160 -12.87 6.49 -7.52
CA LEU A 160 -11.61 7.24 -7.49
C LEU A 160 -11.83 8.75 -7.73
N ARG A 161 -12.77 9.11 -8.61
CA ARG A 161 -13.14 10.52 -8.86
C ARG A 161 -13.90 11.12 -7.70
N ARG A 162 -14.96 10.45 -7.23
CA ARG A 162 -15.79 10.92 -6.10
C ARG A 162 -14.95 11.14 -4.85
N SER A 163 -13.99 10.26 -4.63
CA SER A 163 -13.04 10.33 -3.52
C SER A 163 -11.99 11.43 -3.69
N GLY A 164 -11.78 11.97 -4.90
CA GLY A 164 -10.76 12.98 -5.20
C GLY A 164 -9.34 12.41 -5.43
N ARG A 165 -9.13 11.09 -5.36
CA ARG A 165 -7.80 10.46 -5.49
C ARG A 165 -7.31 10.34 -6.95
N ILE A 166 -8.16 10.67 -7.93
CA ILE A 166 -7.74 10.89 -9.32
C ILE A 166 -8.30 12.22 -9.81
N SER A 167 -7.43 13.13 -10.26
CA SER A 167 -7.81 14.47 -10.74
C SER A 167 -7.85 14.53 -12.28
N GLY A 168 -8.83 15.26 -12.83
CA GLY A 168 -8.78 15.74 -14.23
C GLY A 168 -10.09 15.65 -15.03
N ALA A 169 -10.44 16.77 -15.68
CA ALA A 169 -11.46 16.93 -16.72
C ALA A 169 -11.25 16.04 -17.98
N LYS A 170 -10.09 15.38 -18.11
CA LYS A 170 -9.72 14.50 -19.24
C LYS A 170 -10.18 13.04 -19.09
N VAL A 171 -10.95 12.73 -18.06
CA VAL A 171 -11.59 11.42 -17.91
C VAL A 171 -13.02 11.44 -18.47
N LEU A 172 -13.39 12.38 -19.34
CA LEU A 172 -14.53 12.14 -20.23
C LEU A 172 -14.11 11.06 -21.24
N GLY A 173 -14.58 9.84 -21.02
CA GLY A 173 -14.29 8.70 -21.88
C GLY A 173 -15.44 7.71 -21.76
N THR A 174 -15.78 7.08 -22.88
CA THR A 174 -16.89 6.14 -22.99
C THR A 174 -16.87 5.10 -21.86
N ALA A 175 -18.06 4.79 -21.34
CA ALA A 175 -18.23 3.86 -20.23
C ALA A 175 -17.54 2.49 -20.44
N LEU A 176 -17.33 2.09 -21.70
CA LEU A 176 -16.88 0.76 -22.10
C LEU A 176 -15.37 0.49 -22.06
N ALA A 177 -14.50 1.50 -21.96
CA ALA A 177 -13.04 1.22 -21.93
C ALA A 177 -12.57 0.80 -20.53
N ILE A 178 -11.63 -0.13 -20.42
CA ILE A 178 -10.85 -0.38 -19.21
C ILE A 178 -9.73 0.67 -19.09
N LYS A 179 -9.53 1.20 -17.89
CA LYS A 179 -8.59 2.28 -17.60
C LYS A 179 -7.40 1.69 -16.86
N MET A 180 -6.21 1.89 -17.42
CA MET A 180 -4.94 1.55 -16.80
C MET A 180 -4.44 2.75 -15.99
N VAL A 181 -4.20 2.52 -14.71
CA VAL A 181 -3.74 3.51 -13.75
C VAL A 181 -2.41 3.04 -13.17
N VAL A 182 -1.49 3.97 -12.92
CA VAL A 182 -0.24 3.72 -12.22
C VAL A 182 -0.13 4.59 -10.98
N TYR A 183 0.67 4.15 -10.02
CA TYR A 183 1.07 4.95 -8.87
C TYR A 183 2.39 5.66 -9.15
N ASP A 184 2.39 6.99 -9.04
CA ASP A 184 3.58 7.84 -8.98
C ASP A 184 3.39 8.87 -7.87
N GLY A 185 3.35 8.39 -6.62
CA GLY A 185 2.82 9.17 -5.48
C GLY A 185 1.30 9.36 -5.54
N LYS A 186 0.71 9.50 -6.72
CA LYS A 186 -0.73 9.65 -6.95
C LYS A 186 -1.20 8.68 -8.04
N LEU A 187 -2.52 8.54 -8.17
CA LEU A 187 -3.11 7.75 -9.26
C LEU A 187 -3.08 8.55 -10.56
N VAL A 188 -2.45 7.98 -11.59
CA VAL A 188 -2.36 8.58 -12.92
C VAL A 188 -2.93 7.64 -13.98
N LEU A 189 -3.93 8.11 -14.73
CA LEU A 189 -4.46 7.38 -15.90
C LEU A 189 -3.44 7.40 -17.04
N VAL A 190 -2.92 6.24 -17.42
CA VAL A 190 -1.85 6.12 -18.44
C VAL A 190 -2.34 5.57 -19.78
N GLN A 191 -3.38 4.74 -19.78
CA GLN A 191 -3.86 4.10 -21.00
C GLN A 191 -5.34 3.71 -20.88
N ARG A 192 -6.03 3.64 -22.03
CA ARG A 192 -7.37 3.06 -22.17
C ARG A 192 -7.30 1.83 -23.06
N VAL A 193 -7.90 0.74 -22.62
CA VAL A 193 -7.93 -0.55 -23.34
C VAL A 193 -9.38 -1.00 -23.49
N ARG A 194 -9.71 -1.77 -24.52
CA ARG A 194 -11.11 -2.10 -24.84
C ARG A 194 -11.71 -3.19 -23.96
N THR A 195 -10.91 -4.14 -23.48
CA THR A 195 -11.38 -5.31 -22.73
C THR A 195 -10.53 -5.55 -21.50
N VAL A 196 -11.07 -6.27 -20.51
CA VAL A 196 -10.35 -6.66 -19.29
C VAL A 196 -9.16 -7.55 -19.66
N SER A 197 -9.37 -8.58 -20.49
CA SER A 197 -8.30 -9.51 -20.88
C SER A 197 -7.11 -8.80 -21.54
N ASN A 198 -7.35 -7.82 -22.42
CA ASN A 198 -6.27 -7.05 -23.03
C ASN A 198 -5.59 -6.12 -22.00
N ALA A 199 -6.35 -5.49 -21.10
CA ALA A 199 -5.77 -4.68 -20.02
C ALA A 199 -4.87 -5.52 -19.09
N THR A 200 -5.31 -6.74 -18.75
CA THR A 200 -4.53 -7.70 -17.97
C THR A 200 -3.26 -8.12 -18.69
N ALA A 201 -3.33 -8.49 -19.97
CA ALA A 201 -2.15 -8.86 -20.76
C ALA A 201 -1.13 -7.70 -20.83
N VAL A 202 -1.59 -6.49 -21.12
CA VAL A 202 -0.74 -5.28 -21.13
C VAL A 202 -0.11 -5.01 -19.76
N MET A 203 -0.83 -5.26 -18.68
CA MET A 203 -0.30 -5.12 -17.32
C MET A 203 0.83 -6.12 -17.05
N ILE A 204 0.61 -7.39 -17.37
CA ILE A 204 1.61 -8.46 -17.21
C ILE A 204 2.85 -8.13 -18.05
N ASP A 205 2.67 -7.74 -19.32
CA ASP A 205 3.78 -7.36 -20.21
C ASP A 205 4.62 -6.21 -19.62
N ARG A 206 3.96 -5.17 -19.10
CA ARG A 206 4.66 -4.04 -18.45
C ARG A 206 5.42 -4.47 -17.21
N VAL A 207 4.84 -5.34 -16.39
CA VAL A 207 5.52 -5.87 -15.20
C VAL A 207 6.75 -6.69 -15.61
N CYS A 208 6.62 -7.61 -16.58
CA CYS A 208 7.74 -8.41 -17.05
C CYS A 208 8.86 -7.55 -17.65
N GLN A 209 8.53 -6.54 -18.47
CA GLN A 209 9.52 -5.61 -19.04
C GLN A 209 10.25 -4.80 -17.97
N LEU A 210 9.53 -4.38 -16.93
CA LEU A 210 10.08 -3.59 -15.85
C LEU A 210 11.00 -4.42 -14.93
N VAL A 211 10.58 -5.64 -14.59
CA VAL A 211 11.34 -6.55 -13.73
C VAL A 211 12.58 -7.07 -14.46
N GLY A 212 12.43 -7.51 -15.71
CA GLY A 212 13.51 -8.13 -16.46
C GLY A 212 13.96 -9.46 -15.85
N ASP A 213 15.27 -9.69 -15.85
CA ASP A 213 15.88 -10.93 -15.35
C ASP A 213 16.10 -11.01 -13.82
N PRO A 214 16.43 -9.91 -13.11
CA PRO A 214 16.67 -9.97 -11.67
C PRO A 214 15.40 -10.36 -10.87
N PRO A 215 15.56 -11.04 -9.72
CA PRO A 215 14.44 -11.36 -8.85
C PRO A 215 13.81 -10.08 -8.28
N ALA A 216 12.47 -10.07 -8.22
CA ALA A 216 11.68 -9.01 -7.62
C ALA A 216 10.57 -9.60 -6.75
N ALA A 217 10.19 -8.85 -5.71
CA ALA A 217 8.99 -9.17 -4.93
C ALA A 217 7.74 -8.71 -5.71
N LEU A 218 6.76 -9.60 -5.85
CA LEU A 218 5.54 -9.37 -6.61
C LEU A 218 4.31 -9.60 -5.72
N ALA A 219 3.27 -8.82 -5.94
CA ALA A 219 1.97 -9.00 -5.30
C ALA A 219 0.86 -8.66 -6.29
N VAL A 220 -0.21 -9.47 -6.29
CA VAL A 220 -1.38 -9.30 -7.15
C VAL A 220 -2.60 -8.99 -6.28
N HIS A 221 -3.08 -7.75 -6.39
CA HIS A 221 -4.29 -7.31 -5.67
C HIS A 221 -5.53 -7.49 -6.54
N HIS A 222 -6.64 -7.88 -5.91
CA HIS A 222 -7.95 -7.90 -6.54
C HIS A 222 -9.03 -7.28 -5.65
N VAL A 223 -10.18 -7.02 -6.25
CA VAL A 223 -11.41 -6.64 -5.53
C VAL A 223 -12.47 -7.67 -5.90
N ALA A 224 -12.74 -8.60 -4.97
CA ALA A 224 -13.74 -9.67 -5.13
C ALA A 224 -13.59 -10.53 -6.41
N ASP A 225 -12.36 -10.76 -6.88
CA ASP A 225 -12.04 -11.61 -8.04
C ASP A 225 -10.74 -12.41 -7.81
N PRO A 226 -10.75 -13.37 -6.87
CA PRO A 226 -9.57 -14.17 -6.55
C PRO A 226 -9.14 -15.09 -7.69
N ALA A 227 -10.08 -15.52 -8.54
CA ALA A 227 -9.78 -16.36 -9.70
C ALA A 227 -8.90 -15.61 -10.70
N ALA A 228 -9.28 -14.39 -11.11
CA ALA A 228 -8.47 -13.60 -12.02
C ALA A 228 -7.11 -13.22 -11.42
N ALA A 229 -7.04 -12.94 -10.11
CA ALA A 229 -5.76 -12.72 -9.43
C ALA A 229 -4.83 -13.94 -9.51
N ASN A 230 -5.37 -15.15 -9.29
CA ASN A 230 -4.60 -16.38 -9.40
C ASN A 230 -4.08 -16.61 -10.83
N ASP A 231 -4.89 -16.32 -11.85
CA ASP A 231 -4.48 -16.42 -13.25
C ASP A 231 -3.33 -15.45 -13.57
N VAL A 232 -3.41 -14.21 -13.08
CA VAL A 232 -2.33 -13.22 -13.24
C VAL A 232 -1.07 -13.65 -12.49
N ALA A 233 -1.20 -14.15 -11.26
CA ALA A 233 -0.07 -14.62 -10.47
C ALA A 233 0.63 -15.81 -11.14
N ALA A 234 -0.14 -16.75 -11.71
CA ALA A 234 0.41 -17.89 -12.45
C ALA A 234 1.16 -17.44 -13.71
N ALA A 235 0.56 -16.54 -14.50
CA ALA A 235 1.20 -16.01 -15.71
C ALA A 235 2.50 -15.23 -15.40
N LEU A 236 2.54 -14.49 -14.29
CA LEU A 236 3.75 -13.80 -13.83
C LEU A 236 4.83 -14.81 -13.39
N ALA A 237 4.45 -15.85 -12.62
CA ALA A 237 5.39 -16.87 -12.17
C ALA A 237 6.00 -17.67 -13.34
N GLU A 238 5.23 -17.96 -14.39
CA GLU A 238 5.74 -18.60 -15.60
C GLU A 238 6.75 -17.72 -16.35
N ARG A 239 6.47 -16.42 -16.46
CA ARG A 239 7.29 -15.47 -17.23
C ARG A 239 8.46 -14.87 -16.46
N LEU A 240 8.45 -14.94 -15.13
CA LEU A 240 9.49 -14.42 -14.24
C LEU A 240 9.94 -15.54 -13.28
N PRO A 241 10.58 -16.62 -13.80
CA PRO A 241 10.92 -17.78 -12.98
C PRO A 241 11.99 -17.51 -11.91
N ALA A 242 12.68 -16.38 -11.98
CA ALA A 242 13.62 -15.93 -10.95
C ALA A 242 12.92 -15.31 -9.72
N CYS A 243 11.64 -14.94 -9.84
CA CYS A 243 10.84 -14.37 -8.75
C CYS A 243 10.12 -15.47 -7.98
N ASP A 244 9.94 -15.26 -6.67
CA ASP A 244 8.98 -16.05 -5.91
C ASP A 244 7.57 -15.85 -6.48
N ARG A 245 6.70 -16.85 -6.26
CA ARG A 245 5.29 -16.74 -6.66
C ARG A 245 4.68 -15.47 -6.02
N PRO A 246 4.01 -14.62 -6.80
CA PRO A 246 3.37 -13.42 -6.27
C PRO A 246 2.39 -13.74 -5.14
N TRP A 247 2.33 -12.83 -4.16
CA TRP A 247 1.31 -12.87 -3.09
C TRP A 247 -0.05 -12.42 -3.58
#